data_AF-A0A350YP86-F1
#
_entry.id   AF-A0A350YP86-F1
#
_cell.length_a   1.000
_cell.length_b   1.000
_cell.length_c   1.000
_cell.angle_alpha   90.00
_cell.angle_beta   90.00
_cell.angle_gamma   90.00
#
_symmetry.space_group_name_H-M   'P 1'
#
loop_
_entity.id
_entity.type
_entity.pdbx_description
1 polymer ?
#
loop_
_entity_poly.entity_id
_entity_poly.type
_entity_poly.pdbx_seq_one_letter_code
_entity_poly.pdbx_strand_id
1 'polypeptide(L)'
;MYEIAACRLFNLKFTLHLRAYTEFRAVAHPDAGTQWKYSSGTANILTSLIRNEFDSDTSCYAFVHDNLLEKIGITDAVFEVDPSGDLVGSSYLYAAARDYARFALLYLNDGVFSGERILPEGWVDYTRTPASASEGKYGALFWLNRSREYPSAPEDMYSCQGHDGQMIFILPSSELVVVVLGFSHRPENALDFDGLLRDILKTI
;
A
#
# COMPACT_ATOMS: atom_id res chain seq x y z
N MET A 1 22.63 -3.08 -7.22
CA MET A 1 22.44 -1.63 -7.42
C MET A 1 20.93 -1.38 -7.35
N TYR A 2 20.38 -1.33 -6.14
CA TYR A 2 18.95 -1.12 -5.90
C TYR A 2 18.79 0.33 -5.46
N GLU A 3 18.45 1.19 -6.40
CA GLU A 3 18.20 2.60 -6.14
C GLU A 3 16.77 2.72 -5.61
N ILE A 4 16.64 2.69 -4.28
CA ILE A 4 15.43 3.14 -3.58
C ILE A 4 15.40 4.65 -3.74
N ALA A 5 14.67 5.12 -4.74
CA ALA A 5 14.40 6.54 -4.93
C ALA A 5 13.36 7.02 -3.91
N ALA A 6 13.79 7.18 -2.66
CA ALA A 6 13.07 7.97 -1.65
C ALA A 6 14.01 8.71 -0.68
N CYS A 7 15.32 8.43 -0.65
CA CYS A 7 16.26 9.08 0.27
C CYS A 7 17.34 9.88 -0.45
N ARG A 8 16.98 11.06 -0.98
CA ARG A 8 17.84 12.25 -1.15
C ARG A 8 17.01 13.48 -1.56
N LEU A 9 16.16 13.96 -0.65
CA LEU A 9 15.54 15.29 -0.75
C LEU A 9 15.69 16.03 0.58
N PHE A 10 16.94 16.24 0.99
CA PHE A 10 17.28 17.36 1.85
C PHE A 10 18.02 18.37 0.98
N ASN A 11 17.47 19.58 0.85
CA ASN A 11 18.00 20.75 0.13
C ASN A 11 17.81 20.87 -1.39
N LEU A 12 16.56 20.84 -1.88
CA LEU A 12 16.20 21.73 -2.99
C LEU A 12 14.82 22.37 -2.74
N LYS A 13 14.84 23.69 -2.59
CA LYS A 13 13.66 24.55 -2.78
C LYS A 13 13.21 24.45 -4.23
N PHE A 14 12.50 23.39 -4.60
CA PHE A 14 11.76 23.32 -5.85
C PHE A 14 10.49 22.51 -5.62
N THR A 15 9.37 23.22 -5.71
CA THR A 15 8.00 22.71 -5.80
C THR A 15 7.90 21.77 -6.99
N LEU A 16 8.08 20.47 -6.78
CA LEU A 16 7.90 19.45 -7.81
C LEU A 16 6.59 18.71 -7.55
N HIS A 17 5.63 18.89 -8.47
CA HIS A 17 4.47 18.02 -8.66
C HIS A 17 4.95 16.57 -8.77
N LEU A 18 4.53 15.68 -7.87
CA LEU A 18 4.95 14.26 -7.91
C LEU A 18 4.43 13.56 -9.18
N ARG A 19 3.26 13.96 -9.66
CA ARG A 19 2.72 13.57 -10.96
C ARG A 19 3.59 14.06 -12.11
N ALA A 20 3.84 15.36 -12.21
CA ALA A 20 4.61 15.93 -13.32
C ALA A 20 6.03 15.35 -13.36
N TYR A 21 6.64 15.07 -12.20
CA TYR A 21 7.91 14.36 -12.14
C TYR A 21 7.80 12.94 -12.72
N THR A 22 6.75 12.19 -12.38
CA THR A 22 6.54 10.82 -12.87
C THR A 22 6.21 10.78 -14.36
N GLU A 23 5.34 11.68 -14.84
CA GLU A 23 4.97 11.82 -16.25
C GLU A 23 6.14 12.32 -17.12
N PHE A 24 7.02 13.16 -16.58
CA PHE A 24 8.19 13.66 -17.30
C PHE A 24 9.29 12.61 -17.48
N ARG A 25 9.30 11.53 -16.68
CA ARG A 25 10.23 10.42 -16.92
C ARG A 25 9.77 9.66 -18.14
N ALA A 26 10.66 9.56 -19.13
CA ALA A 26 10.44 8.72 -20.29
C ALA A 26 10.02 7.32 -19.84
N VAL A 27 8.97 6.79 -20.48
CA VAL A 27 8.54 5.41 -20.31
C VAL A 27 9.73 4.52 -20.69
N ALA A 28 10.41 3.98 -19.68
CA ALA A 28 11.65 3.22 -19.88
C ALA A 28 11.42 1.95 -20.72
N HIS A 29 10.19 1.44 -20.71
CA HIS A 29 9.76 0.24 -21.45
C HIS A 29 8.38 0.50 -22.06
N PRO A 30 8.27 0.72 -23.39
CA PRO A 30 7.02 1.12 -24.03
C PRO A 30 5.94 0.02 -24.01
N ASP A 31 6.35 -1.23 -23.86
CA ASP A 31 5.44 -2.38 -23.86
C ASP A 31 4.94 -2.67 -22.43
N ALA A 32 3.69 -2.30 -22.15
CA ALA A 32 3.07 -2.60 -20.86
C ALA A 32 2.98 -4.11 -20.62
N GLY A 33 3.27 -4.54 -19.38
CA GLY A 33 3.12 -5.93 -18.94
C GLY A 33 4.29 -6.87 -19.28
N THR A 34 5.31 -6.42 -20.01
CA THR A 34 6.49 -7.24 -20.34
C THR A 34 7.57 -7.20 -19.25
N GLN A 35 7.56 -6.18 -18.39
CA GLN A 35 8.47 -6.02 -17.26
C GLN A 35 7.71 -5.48 -16.05
N TRP A 36 8.08 -5.94 -14.87
CA TRP A 36 7.54 -5.44 -13.61
C TRP A 36 8.62 -4.73 -12.80
N LYS A 37 8.29 -3.54 -12.30
CA LYS A 37 9.14 -2.78 -11.39
C LYS A 37 8.27 -1.99 -10.42
N TYR A 38 8.57 -2.11 -9.13
CA TYR A 38 7.93 -1.28 -8.11
C TYR A 38 8.23 0.21 -8.34
N SER A 39 7.21 1.04 -8.24
CA SER A 39 7.31 2.49 -8.40
C SER A 39 6.27 3.20 -7.54
N SER A 40 6.73 4.04 -6.60
CA SER A 40 5.85 4.95 -5.86
C SER A 40 5.09 5.90 -6.79
N GLY A 41 5.67 6.26 -7.94
CA GLY A 41 5.02 7.10 -8.93
C GLY A 41 3.72 6.49 -9.48
N THR A 42 3.61 5.16 -9.55
CA THR A 42 2.39 4.48 -10.00
C THR A 42 1.21 4.78 -9.07
N ALA A 43 1.41 4.71 -7.76
CA ALA A 43 0.36 5.02 -6.78
C ALA A 43 -0.03 6.51 -6.81
N ASN A 44 0.94 7.41 -7.04
CA ASN A 44 0.68 8.85 -7.13
C ASN A 44 -0.05 9.24 -8.44
N ILE A 45 0.20 8.52 -9.54
CA ILE A 45 -0.59 8.70 -10.76
C ILE A 45 -2.05 8.29 -10.50
N LEU A 46 -2.27 7.16 -9.82
CA LEU A 46 -3.62 6.69 -9.50
C LEU A 46 -4.39 7.69 -8.64
N THR A 47 -3.78 8.28 -7.61
CA THR A 47 -4.46 9.31 -6.81
C THR A 47 -4.79 10.56 -7.59
N SER A 48 -3.91 10.98 -8.52
CA SER A 48 -4.22 12.11 -9.39
C SER A 48 -5.32 11.80 -10.40
N LEU A 49 -5.39 10.58 -10.93
CA LEU A 49 -6.51 10.14 -11.79
C LEU A 49 -7.83 10.17 -11.01
N ILE A 50 -7.84 9.64 -9.78
CA ILE A 50 -9.02 9.69 -8.90
C ILE A 50 -9.44 11.14 -8.67
N ARG A 51 -8.49 12.04 -8.37
CA ARG A 51 -8.78 13.46 -8.13
C ARG A 51 -9.42 14.15 -9.34
N ASN A 52 -9.04 13.78 -10.57
CA ASN A 52 -9.63 14.36 -11.79
C ASN A 52 -11.11 14.00 -12.01
N GLU A 53 -11.63 12.99 -11.30
CA GLU A 53 -13.05 12.63 -11.33
C GLU A 53 -13.93 13.55 -10.46
N PHE A 54 -13.32 14.52 -9.76
CA PHE A 54 -14.00 15.45 -8.88
C PHE A 54 -13.84 16.90 -9.33
N ASP A 55 -14.90 17.70 -9.15
CA ASP A 55 -14.89 19.12 -9.48
C ASP A 55 -14.02 19.96 -8.54
N SER A 56 -13.64 19.41 -7.37
CA SER A 56 -12.81 20.08 -6.38
C SER A 56 -12.03 19.13 -5.48
N ASP A 57 -10.91 19.61 -4.95
CA ASP A 57 -10.11 18.92 -3.93
C ASP A 57 -10.94 18.57 -2.70
N THR A 58 -11.79 19.50 -2.23
CA THR A 58 -12.67 19.27 -1.09
C THR A 58 -13.60 18.08 -1.31
N SER A 59 -14.22 17.98 -2.49
CA SER A 59 -15.08 16.84 -2.81
C SER A 59 -14.29 15.53 -2.93
N CYS A 60 -13.07 15.56 -3.47
CA CYS A 60 -12.22 14.38 -3.55
C CYS A 60 -11.82 13.88 -2.15
N TYR A 61 -11.35 14.78 -1.28
CA TYR A 61 -10.91 14.41 0.07
C TYR A 61 -12.08 13.94 0.94
N ALA A 62 -13.21 14.64 0.87
CA ALA A 62 -14.44 14.22 1.55
C ALA A 62 -14.90 12.85 1.06
N PHE A 63 -14.82 12.58 -0.25
CA PHE A 63 -15.18 11.26 -0.77
C PHE A 63 -14.32 10.14 -0.16
N VAL A 64 -12.99 10.30 -0.12
CA VAL A 64 -12.07 9.31 0.50
C VAL A 64 -12.35 9.14 1.99
N HIS A 65 -12.57 10.25 2.70
CA HIS A 65 -12.89 10.21 4.11
C HIS A 65 -14.23 9.48 4.37
N ASP A 66 -15.32 9.96 3.77
CA ASP A 66 -16.69 9.55 4.09
C ASP A 66 -17.02 8.15 3.53
N ASN A 67 -16.45 7.77 2.38
CA ASN A 67 -16.79 6.51 1.71
C ASN A 67 -15.83 5.37 2.02
N LEU A 68 -14.67 5.64 2.62
CA LEU A 68 -13.71 4.62 3.00
C LEU A 68 -13.34 4.72 4.48
N LEU A 69 -12.66 5.81 4.88
CA LEU A 69 -12.05 5.89 6.22
C LEU A 69 -13.10 5.85 7.33
N GLU A 70 -14.12 6.70 7.25
CA GLU A 70 -15.19 6.78 8.24
C GLU A 70 -15.97 5.45 8.31
N LYS A 71 -16.30 4.86 7.15
CA LYS A 71 -17.03 3.58 7.07
C LYS A 71 -16.31 2.42 7.75
N ILE A 72 -14.98 2.45 7.76
CA ILE A 72 -14.17 1.45 8.46
C ILE A 72 -13.64 1.96 9.80
N GLY A 73 -14.22 3.03 10.35
CA GLY A 73 -13.91 3.53 11.70
C GLY A 73 -12.50 4.10 11.86
N ILE A 74 -11.92 4.65 10.80
CA ILE A 74 -10.65 5.39 10.81
C ILE A 74 -10.99 6.89 10.83
N THR A 75 -10.80 7.54 11.97
CA THR A 75 -11.21 8.95 12.19
C THR A 75 -10.06 9.93 12.32
N ASP A 76 -8.87 9.45 12.69
CA ASP A 76 -7.72 10.30 13.03
C ASP A 76 -6.58 10.19 12.01
N ALA A 77 -6.83 9.55 10.86
CA ALA A 77 -5.82 9.40 9.84
C ALA A 77 -5.57 10.73 9.11
N VAL A 78 -4.29 11.05 8.90
CA VAL A 78 -3.85 12.20 8.13
C VAL A 78 -3.27 11.69 6.82
N PHE A 79 -3.94 12.03 5.72
CA PHE A 79 -3.43 11.77 4.38
C PHE A 79 -2.85 13.06 3.83
N GLU A 80 -1.53 13.13 3.69
CA GLU A 80 -0.90 14.34 3.17
C GLU A 80 -1.09 14.48 1.66
N VAL A 81 -1.08 15.75 1.24
CA VAL A 81 -1.10 16.16 -0.16
C VAL A 81 0.26 16.69 -0.56
N ASP A 82 0.62 16.49 -1.83
CA ASP A 82 1.76 17.17 -2.41
C ASP A 82 1.44 18.67 -2.64
N PRO A 83 2.42 19.50 -3.05
CA PRO A 83 2.19 20.93 -3.30
C PRO A 83 1.16 21.23 -4.41
N SER A 84 0.76 20.22 -5.18
CA SER A 84 -0.25 20.27 -6.24
C SER A 84 -1.68 20.07 -5.69
N GLY A 85 -1.81 19.57 -4.46
CA GLY A 85 -3.05 19.06 -3.90
C GLY A 85 -3.33 17.60 -4.28
N ASP A 86 -2.38 16.85 -4.83
CA ASP A 86 -2.61 15.41 -5.04
C ASP A 86 -2.35 14.69 -3.71
N LEU A 87 -3.28 13.82 -3.28
CA LEU A 87 -3.00 12.88 -2.20
C LEU A 87 -1.76 12.05 -2.57
N VAL A 88 -0.79 11.95 -1.66
CA VAL A 88 0.44 11.20 -1.93
C VAL A 88 0.18 9.69 -1.80
N GLY A 89 -0.44 9.07 -2.80
CA GLY A 89 -0.90 7.68 -2.74
C GLY A 89 0.16 6.63 -2.36
N SER A 90 1.44 6.92 -2.56
CA SER A 90 2.54 6.01 -2.22
C SER A 90 3.01 6.04 -0.77
N SER A 91 2.70 7.10 -0.02
CA SER A 91 3.34 7.39 1.27
C SER A 91 2.53 8.43 2.07
N TYR A 92 3.01 8.84 3.24
CA TYR A 92 2.41 9.98 3.98
C TYR A 92 0.92 9.86 4.33
N LEU A 93 0.44 8.62 4.48
CA LEU A 93 -0.70 8.32 5.32
C LEU A 93 -0.20 8.07 6.74
N TYR A 94 -0.66 8.86 7.69
CA TYR A 94 -0.34 8.71 9.11
C TYR A 94 -1.58 8.26 9.84
N ALA A 95 -1.51 7.11 10.49
CA ALA A 95 -2.63 6.54 11.23
C ALA A 95 -2.10 5.68 12.38
N ALA A 96 -2.95 5.40 13.37
CA ALA A 96 -2.58 4.47 14.43
C ALA A 96 -2.54 3.03 13.92
N ALA A 97 -1.79 2.15 14.59
CA ALA A 97 -1.72 0.73 14.22
C ALA A 97 -3.10 0.06 14.15
N ARG A 98 -4.02 0.47 15.05
CA ARG A 98 -5.42 0.03 15.06
C ARG A 98 -6.17 0.39 13.78
N ASP A 99 -5.88 1.55 13.18
CA ASP A 99 -6.57 2.04 12.00
C ASP A 99 -6.09 1.29 10.76
N TYR A 100 -4.78 1.03 10.68
CA TYR A 100 -4.22 0.10 9.70
C TYR A 100 -4.77 -1.33 9.85
N ALA A 101 -5.02 -1.77 11.09
CA ALA A 101 -5.66 -3.06 11.32
C ALA A 101 -7.12 -3.08 10.81
N ARG A 102 -7.87 -1.98 10.93
CA ARG A 102 -9.22 -1.87 10.34
C ARG A 102 -9.20 -1.93 8.81
N PHE A 103 -8.25 -1.24 8.19
CA PHE A 103 -7.98 -1.39 6.75
C PHE A 103 -7.66 -2.85 6.38
N ALA A 104 -6.77 -3.50 7.12
CA ALA A 104 -6.41 -4.89 6.85
C ALA A 104 -7.58 -5.85 7.05
N LEU A 105 -8.42 -5.62 8.06
CA LEU A 105 -9.65 -6.38 8.31
C LEU A 105 -10.69 -6.19 7.21
N LEU A 106 -10.80 -5.00 6.61
CA LEU A 106 -11.63 -4.78 5.43
C LEU A 106 -11.22 -5.74 4.29
N TYR A 107 -9.92 -5.87 4.04
CA TYR A 107 -9.40 -6.78 3.02
C TYR A 107 -9.49 -8.25 3.42
N LEU A 108 -9.27 -8.59 4.70
CA LEU A 108 -9.45 -9.95 5.21
C LEU A 108 -10.89 -10.44 5.00
N ASN A 109 -11.87 -9.55 5.17
CA ASN A 109 -13.30 -9.84 5.09
C ASN A 109 -13.91 -9.53 3.71
N ASP A 110 -13.16 -9.69 2.63
CA ASP A 110 -13.64 -9.49 1.25
C ASP A 110 -14.35 -8.12 1.02
N GLY A 111 -13.78 -7.06 1.58
CA GLY A 111 -14.33 -5.71 1.42
C GLY A 111 -15.60 -5.44 2.24
N VAL A 112 -15.96 -6.33 3.17
CA VAL A 112 -17.08 -6.13 4.10
C VAL A 112 -16.54 -5.66 5.45
N PHE A 113 -17.11 -4.60 5.99
CA PHE A 113 -16.78 -4.10 7.32
C PHE A 113 -18.06 -3.87 8.13
N SER A 114 -18.13 -4.45 9.34
CA SER A 114 -19.32 -4.39 10.20
C SER A 114 -20.64 -4.75 9.50
N GLY A 115 -20.61 -5.69 8.53
CA GLY A 115 -21.79 -6.13 7.78
C GLY A 115 -22.16 -5.27 6.57
N GLU A 116 -21.45 -4.16 6.32
CA GLU A 116 -21.62 -3.33 5.13
C GLU A 116 -20.53 -3.67 4.09
N ARG A 117 -20.93 -3.84 2.82
CA ARG A 117 -19.98 -3.98 1.72
C ARG A 117 -19.44 -2.61 1.31
N ILE A 118 -18.14 -2.40 1.53
CA ILE A 118 -17.44 -1.15 1.23
C ILE A 118 -16.71 -1.25 -0.12
N LEU A 119 -16.05 -2.39 -0.38
CA LEU A 119 -15.38 -2.63 -1.66
C LEU A 119 -16.29 -3.47 -2.58
N PRO A 120 -16.21 -3.26 -3.91
CA PRO A 120 -16.95 -4.08 -4.87
C PRO A 120 -16.65 -5.58 -4.71
N GLU A 121 -17.63 -6.43 -5.01
CA GLU A 121 -17.41 -7.88 -5.05
C GLU A 121 -16.27 -8.24 -6.01
N GLY A 122 -15.41 -9.15 -5.58
CA GLY A 122 -14.22 -9.57 -6.35
C GLY A 122 -13.06 -8.58 -6.33
N TRP A 123 -13.17 -7.43 -5.66
CA TRP A 123 -12.08 -6.46 -5.56
C TRP A 123 -10.86 -7.03 -4.84
N VAL A 124 -11.06 -7.73 -3.72
CA VAL A 124 -9.95 -8.33 -2.96
C VAL A 124 -9.27 -9.45 -3.75
N ASP A 125 -10.02 -10.24 -4.51
CA ASP A 125 -9.43 -11.26 -5.40
C ASP A 125 -8.63 -10.62 -6.54
N TYR A 126 -9.11 -9.51 -7.10
CA TYR A 126 -8.36 -8.72 -8.06
C TYR A 126 -7.05 -8.19 -7.46
N THR A 127 -7.06 -7.65 -6.24
CA THR A 127 -5.82 -7.13 -5.64
C THR A 127 -4.76 -8.21 -5.42
N ARG A 128 -5.19 -9.46 -5.24
CA ARG A 128 -4.34 -10.65 -5.04
C ARG A 128 -3.96 -11.36 -6.33
N THR A 129 -4.44 -10.87 -7.48
CA THR A 129 -4.07 -11.40 -8.79
C THR A 129 -2.68 -10.90 -9.17
N PRO A 130 -1.72 -11.80 -9.50
CA PRO A 130 -0.37 -11.40 -9.88
C PRO A 130 -0.35 -10.45 -11.07
N ALA A 131 0.38 -9.35 -10.94
CA ALA A 131 0.67 -8.46 -12.03
C ALA A 131 1.56 -9.16 -13.08
N SER A 132 1.36 -8.82 -14.35
CA SER A 132 2.20 -9.35 -15.44
C SER A 132 3.68 -9.08 -15.17
N ALA A 133 4.52 -10.07 -15.46
CA ALA A 133 5.97 -10.05 -15.24
C ALA A 133 6.43 -9.84 -13.78
N SER A 134 5.54 -9.87 -12.78
CA SER A 134 5.92 -9.73 -11.37
C SER A 134 6.43 -11.02 -10.72
N GLU A 135 6.43 -12.14 -11.45
CA GLU A 135 6.77 -13.47 -10.92
C GLU A 135 5.95 -13.86 -9.67
N GLY A 136 4.70 -13.43 -9.60
CA GLY A 136 3.84 -13.71 -8.44
C GLY A 136 4.15 -12.89 -7.20
N LYS A 137 5.07 -11.91 -7.26
CA LYS A 137 5.48 -11.08 -6.10
C LYS A 137 4.54 -9.91 -5.79
N TYR A 138 3.73 -9.48 -6.74
CA TYR A 138 2.96 -8.24 -6.61
C TYR A 138 1.62 -8.33 -7.35
N GLY A 139 0.59 -7.70 -6.81
CA GLY A 139 -0.74 -7.57 -7.41
C GLY A 139 -1.13 -6.11 -7.59
N ALA A 140 -2.41 -5.78 -7.39
CA ALA A 140 -2.88 -4.40 -7.49
C ALA A 140 -2.53 -3.61 -6.21
N LEU A 141 -1.29 -3.13 -6.13
CA LEU A 141 -0.69 -2.39 -5.01
C LEU A 141 -0.32 -3.21 -3.75
N PHE A 142 -0.47 -4.53 -3.79
CA PHE A 142 -0.10 -5.44 -2.70
C PHE A 142 1.08 -6.33 -3.07
N TRP A 143 1.96 -6.57 -2.10
CA TRP A 143 2.94 -7.65 -2.16
C TRP A 143 2.26 -8.99 -1.91
N LEU A 144 2.68 -10.03 -2.63
CA LEU A 144 2.08 -11.37 -2.55
C LEU A 144 3.13 -12.37 -2.07
N ASN A 145 2.72 -13.33 -1.23
CA ASN A 145 3.62 -14.37 -0.73
C ASN A 145 3.69 -15.62 -1.63
N ARG A 146 3.26 -15.53 -2.90
CA ARG A 146 3.34 -16.66 -3.85
C ARG A 146 4.78 -17.04 -4.19
N SER A 147 5.69 -16.06 -4.15
CA SER A 147 7.13 -16.31 -4.30
C SER A 147 7.79 -16.84 -3.02
N ARG A 148 7.03 -17.07 -1.94
CA ARG A 148 7.51 -17.56 -0.65
C ARG A 148 8.63 -16.70 -0.04
N GLU A 149 8.50 -15.37 -0.15
CA GLU A 149 9.41 -14.43 0.52
C GLU A 149 9.34 -14.59 2.05
N TYR A 150 8.15 -14.91 2.56
CA TYR A 150 7.91 -15.31 3.94
C TYR A 150 7.52 -16.78 3.97
N PRO A 151 8.48 -17.71 3.91
CA PRO A 151 8.22 -19.15 3.82
C PRO A 151 7.56 -19.74 5.06
N SER A 152 7.58 -19.05 6.20
CA SER A 152 6.86 -19.50 7.40
C SER A 152 5.37 -19.14 7.38
N ALA A 153 4.95 -18.21 6.50
CA ALA A 153 3.55 -17.79 6.36
C ALA A 153 2.82 -18.57 5.24
N PRO A 154 1.48 -18.59 5.22
CA PRO A 154 0.69 -19.14 4.11
C PRO A 154 1.00 -18.49 2.76
N GLU A 155 0.82 -19.24 1.67
CA GLU A 155 1.06 -18.74 0.30
C GLU A 155 0.04 -17.66 -0.10
N ASP A 156 -1.17 -17.76 0.44
CA ASP A 156 -2.28 -16.86 0.17
C ASP A 156 -2.19 -15.53 0.94
N MET A 157 -1.14 -15.35 1.76
CA MET A 157 -0.79 -14.10 2.43
C MET A 157 -0.42 -13.02 1.42
N TYR A 158 -0.85 -11.81 1.71
CA TYR A 158 -0.46 -10.61 0.99
C TYR A 158 -0.23 -9.46 1.97
N SER A 159 0.49 -8.44 1.54
CA SER A 159 0.94 -7.39 2.44
C SER A 159 1.11 -6.01 1.80
N CYS A 160 1.04 -4.99 2.65
CA CYS A 160 1.55 -3.66 2.37
C CYS A 160 2.90 -3.54 3.09
N GLN A 161 3.95 -3.18 2.35
CA GLN A 161 5.30 -3.07 2.89
C GLN A 161 5.82 -1.66 2.64
N GLY A 162 6.16 -0.95 3.71
CA GLY A 162 6.70 0.40 3.64
C GLY A 162 8.18 0.48 4.04
N HIS A 163 8.79 1.60 3.67
CA HIS A 163 10.19 1.89 3.91
C HIS A 163 10.53 1.95 5.41
N ASP A 164 11.60 1.28 5.84
CA ASP A 164 12.07 1.21 7.23
C ASP A 164 11.23 0.34 8.20
N GLY A 165 10.37 -0.54 7.67
CA GLY A 165 9.85 -1.68 8.43
C GLY A 165 8.40 -1.57 8.92
N GLN A 166 7.60 -0.67 8.35
CA GLN A 166 6.15 -0.72 8.52
C GLN A 166 5.53 -1.78 7.62
N MET A 167 4.78 -2.68 8.23
CA MET A 167 4.23 -3.86 7.58
C MET A 167 2.77 -4.06 7.96
N ILE A 168 1.96 -4.40 6.97
CA ILE A 168 0.59 -4.89 7.17
C ILE A 168 0.54 -6.25 6.48
N PHE A 169 0.43 -7.32 7.26
CA PHE A 169 0.24 -8.68 6.74
C PHE A 169 -1.22 -9.10 6.89
N ILE A 170 -1.79 -9.65 5.82
CA ILE A 170 -3.15 -10.19 5.79
C ILE A 170 -3.04 -11.67 5.40
N LEU A 171 -3.48 -12.56 6.29
CA LEU A 171 -3.36 -14.01 6.16
C LEU A 171 -4.77 -14.64 6.16
N PRO A 172 -5.44 -14.74 5.00
CA PRO A 172 -6.83 -15.21 4.92
C PRO A 172 -7.01 -16.62 5.49
N SER A 173 -6.15 -17.57 5.10
CA SER A 173 -6.18 -18.95 5.60
C SER A 173 -6.00 -19.09 7.12
N SER A 174 -5.52 -18.04 7.79
CA SER A 174 -5.32 -18.01 9.24
C SER A 174 -6.26 -17.05 9.96
N GLU A 175 -7.18 -16.40 9.23
CA GLU A 175 -8.08 -15.35 9.74
C GLU A 175 -7.32 -14.28 10.55
N LEU A 176 -6.10 -13.94 10.10
CA LEU A 176 -5.13 -13.18 10.88
C LEU A 176 -4.68 -11.91 10.14
N VAL A 177 -4.58 -10.83 10.90
CA VAL A 177 -3.93 -9.58 10.50
C VAL A 177 -2.79 -9.28 11.47
N VAL A 178 -1.63 -8.91 10.92
CA VAL A 178 -0.49 -8.43 11.72
C VAL A 178 -0.07 -7.05 11.21
N VAL A 179 -0.11 -6.06 12.10
CA VAL A 179 0.34 -4.69 11.80
C VAL A 179 1.57 -4.38 12.64
N VAL A 180 2.65 -3.97 11.98
CA VAL A 180 3.88 -3.49 12.62
C VAL A 180 4.15 -2.08 12.14
N LEU A 181 4.26 -1.13 13.08
CA LEU A 181 4.77 0.20 12.81
C LEU A 181 6.25 0.23 13.23
N GLY A 182 7.13 -0.02 12.27
CA GLY A 182 8.57 -0.11 12.49
C GLY A 182 9.33 1.16 12.13
N PHE A 183 10.54 1.28 12.65
CA PHE A 183 11.55 2.22 12.16
C PHE A 183 12.94 1.64 12.35
N SER A 184 13.48 1.05 11.29
CA SER A 184 14.81 0.44 11.24
C SER A 184 15.66 1.14 10.19
N HIS A 185 16.33 2.23 10.58
CA HIS A 185 17.15 3.06 9.69
C HIS A 185 18.34 2.31 9.04
N ARG A 186 18.68 1.11 9.54
CA ARG A 186 19.72 0.26 8.97
C ARG A 186 19.28 -1.20 8.86
N PRO A 187 19.66 -1.92 7.80
CA PRO A 187 19.25 -3.31 7.58
C PRO A 187 19.62 -4.25 8.74
N GLU A 188 20.76 -4.04 9.40
CA GLU A 188 21.19 -4.87 10.54
C GLU A 188 20.25 -4.79 11.75
N ASN A 189 19.42 -3.74 11.82
CA ASN A 189 18.43 -3.53 12.87
C ASN A 189 17.01 -3.85 12.38
N ALA A 190 16.86 -4.41 11.18
CA ALA A 190 15.56 -4.81 10.66
C ALA A 190 15.01 -5.99 11.48
N LEU A 191 13.70 -5.98 11.71
CA LEU A 191 13.02 -7.09 12.35
C LEU A 191 13.04 -8.32 11.43
N ASP A 192 13.27 -9.50 11.99
CA ASP A 192 13.04 -10.77 11.28
C ASP A 192 11.53 -11.00 11.16
N PHE A 193 10.95 -10.49 10.08
CA PHE A 193 9.50 -10.60 9.85
C PHE A 193 9.05 -12.04 9.58
N ASP A 194 9.85 -12.87 8.91
CA ASP A 194 9.48 -14.29 8.73
C ASP A 194 9.50 -15.02 10.09
N GLY A 195 10.50 -14.73 10.93
CA GLY A 195 10.55 -15.24 12.29
C GLY A 195 9.39 -14.78 13.16
N LEU A 196 9.03 -13.50 13.09
CA LEU A 196 7.85 -12.96 13.76
C LEU A 196 6.58 -13.71 13.33
N LEU A 197 6.35 -13.83 12.02
CA LEU A 197 5.18 -14.50 11.47
C LEU A 197 5.13 -15.97 11.90
N ARG A 198 6.27 -16.67 11.82
CA ARG A 198 6.41 -18.06 12.29
C ARG A 198 6.01 -18.22 13.75
N ASP A 199 6.48 -17.32 14.61
CA ASP A 199 6.26 -17.43 16.05
C ASP A 199 4.82 -17.06 16.41
N ILE A 200 4.20 -16.07 15.75
CA ILE A 200 2.77 -15.79 15.89
C ILE A 200 1.92 -16.99 15.44
N LEU A 201 2.19 -17.55 14.26
CA LEU A 201 1.40 -18.65 13.69
C LEU A 201 1.46 -19.95 14.53
N LYS A 202 2.49 -20.12 15.36
CA LYS A 202 2.57 -21.26 16.31
C LYS A 202 1.65 -21.10 17.53
N THR A 203 1.10 -19.91 17.77
CA THR A 203 0.27 -19.63 18.95
C THR A 203 -1.23 -19.77 18.72
N ILE A 204 -1.63 -19.98 17.46
CA ILE A 204 -3.04 -20.13 17.05
C ILE A 204 -3.34 -21.56 16.61
#